data_AF-A0A820KWA3-F1
#
_entry.id   AF-A0A820KWA3-F1
#
_cell.length_a   1.000
_cell.length_b   1.000
_cell.length_c   1.000
_cell.angle_alpha   90.00
_cell.angle_beta   90.00
_cell.angle_gamma   90.00
#
_symmetry.space_group_name_H-M   'P 1'
#
loop_
_entity.id
_entity.type
_entity.pdbx_description
1 polymer ?
#
loop_
_entity_poly.entity_id
_entity_poly.type
_entity_poly.pdbx_seq_one_letter_code
_entity_poly.pdbx_strand_id
1 'polypeptide(L)'
;QRTLLDVDSEPWNTRHTSIICTLGPASQSVDMLTKMIHAGMNVARLNFSHGSYEYHQTSIENVRTAEKLSESTGQLRTIAIALDTKGPEIRTGVLAEGVNSELDLQTGMTVRITTDESFAEKCTKDNLFVDYKNIVKVIKAKNRIFIDDGLIS
;
A
#
# COMPACT_ATOMS: atom_id res chain seq x y z
N GLN A 1 5.37 -28.26 -33.31
CA GLN A 1 6.45 -27.45 -32.71
C GLN A 1 6.59 -27.86 -31.26
N ARG A 2 7.71 -28.49 -30.87
CA ARG A 2 8.00 -28.70 -29.44
C ARG A 2 8.65 -27.42 -28.91
N THR A 3 8.11 -26.89 -27.82
CA THR A 3 8.69 -25.75 -27.10
C THR A 3 9.98 -26.19 -26.41
N LEU A 4 11.02 -25.36 -26.46
CA LEU A 4 12.35 -25.63 -25.89
C LEU A 4 12.41 -25.48 -24.36
N LEU A 5 11.32 -25.05 -23.72
CA LEU A 5 11.23 -24.92 -22.27
C LEU A 5 10.98 -26.30 -21.66
N ASP A 6 11.78 -26.63 -20.65
CA ASP A 6 11.77 -27.90 -19.94
C ASP A 6 11.62 -27.64 -18.44
N VAL A 7 10.63 -28.26 -17.81
CA VAL A 7 10.36 -28.13 -16.37
C VAL A 7 11.30 -28.98 -15.52
N ASP A 8 11.95 -29.99 -16.12
CA ASP A 8 12.90 -30.87 -15.47
C ASP A 8 14.34 -30.30 -15.53
N SER A 9 14.54 -29.19 -16.25
CA SER A 9 15.82 -28.48 -16.30
C SER A 9 16.05 -27.70 -15.00
N GLU A 10 17.11 -28.05 -14.27
CA GLU A 10 17.48 -27.34 -13.04
C GLU A 10 17.94 -25.89 -13.33
N PRO A 11 17.45 -24.90 -12.57
CA PRO A 11 17.93 -23.53 -12.68
C PRO A 11 19.28 -23.35 -11.98
N TRP A 12 19.97 -22.24 -12.27
CA TRP A 12 21.13 -21.84 -11.48
C TRP A 12 20.72 -21.49 -10.04
N ASN A 13 21.61 -21.79 -9.08
CA ASN A 13 21.40 -21.47 -7.67
C ASN A 13 21.42 -19.95 -7.38
N THR A 14 21.84 -19.13 -8.34
CA THR A 14 21.85 -17.67 -8.23
C THR A 14 20.58 -17.07 -8.81
N ARG A 15 19.93 -16.21 -8.01
CA ARG A 15 18.80 -15.40 -8.45
C ARG A 15 19.25 -13.97 -8.70
N HIS A 16 19.09 -13.49 -9.94
CA HIS A 16 19.55 -12.15 -10.36
C HIS A 16 18.55 -11.03 -10.12
N THR A 17 17.26 -11.32 -10.24
CA THR A 17 16.19 -10.35 -9.92
C THR A 17 16.28 -9.99 -8.44
N SER A 18 15.76 -8.84 -7.99
CA SER A 18 15.64 -8.48 -6.56
C SER A 18 14.21 -8.68 -6.05
N ILE A 19 14.01 -8.95 -4.76
CA ILE A 19 12.69 -9.06 -4.11
C ILE A 19 12.49 -7.81 -3.25
N ILE A 20 11.40 -7.11 -3.51
CA ILE A 20 10.95 -5.97 -2.72
C ILE A 20 9.72 -6.42 -1.92
N CYS A 21 9.76 -6.26 -0.61
CA CYS A 21 8.66 -6.61 0.28
C CYS A 21 8.10 -5.34 0.93
N THR A 22 6.80 -5.11 0.80
CA THR A 22 6.13 -4.02 1.53
C THR A 22 5.91 -4.46 2.97
N LEU A 23 6.39 -3.66 3.92
CA LEU A 23 6.23 -3.95 5.34
C LEU A 23 4.87 -3.47 5.85
N GLY A 24 4.27 -4.27 6.74
CA GLY A 24 3.05 -3.94 7.45
C GLY A 24 2.93 -4.71 8.76
N PRO A 25 1.76 -4.70 9.40
CA PRO A 25 1.56 -5.30 10.73
C PRO A 25 1.98 -6.77 10.82
N ALA A 26 1.81 -7.55 9.74
CA ALA A 26 2.18 -8.97 9.69
C ALA A 26 3.69 -9.23 9.59
N SER A 27 4.49 -8.23 9.21
CA SER A 27 5.89 -8.41 8.82
C SER A 27 6.85 -7.46 9.53
N GLN A 28 6.40 -6.75 10.56
CA GLN A 28 7.19 -5.71 11.25
C GLN A 28 8.09 -6.24 12.37
N SER A 29 7.87 -7.47 12.84
CA SER A 29 8.66 -8.04 13.93
C SER A 29 10.05 -8.46 13.45
N VAL A 30 11.05 -8.31 14.31
CA VAL A 30 12.44 -8.69 13.99
C VAL A 30 12.57 -10.16 13.60
N ASP A 31 11.84 -11.06 14.27
CA ASP A 31 11.82 -12.50 13.95
C ASP A 31 11.29 -12.76 12.54
N MET A 32 10.18 -12.12 12.16
CA MET A 32 9.60 -12.28 10.83
C MET A 32 10.50 -11.66 9.77
N LEU A 33 11.07 -10.48 10.02
CA LEU A 33 12.02 -9.85 9.11
C LEU A 33 13.25 -10.71 8.87
N THR A 34 13.78 -11.35 9.92
CA THR A 34 14.92 -12.28 9.80
C THR A 34 14.56 -13.46 8.89
N LYS A 35 13.38 -14.05 9.08
CA LYS A 35 12.86 -15.10 8.19
C LYS A 35 12.71 -14.62 6.75
N MET A 36 12.22 -13.39 6.53
CA MET A 36 12.07 -12.80 5.19
C MET A 36 13.43 -12.55 4.52
N ILE A 37 14.43 -12.08 5.27
CA ILE A 37 15.81 -11.91 4.78
C ILE A 37 16.37 -13.27 4.32
N HIS A 38 16.20 -14.31 5.14
CA HIS A 38 16.64 -15.67 4.79
C HIS A 38 15.88 -16.25 3.59
N ALA A 39 14.60 -15.92 3.45
CA ALA A 39 13.78 -16.29 2.30
C ALA A 39 14.13 -15.51 1.01
N GLY A 40 14.96 -14.47 1.10
CA GLY A 40 15.51 -13.76 -0.08
C GLY A 40 15.02 -12.32 -0.28
N MET A 41 14.42 -11.68 0.73
CA MET A 41 14.11 -10.25 0.68
C MET A 41 15.39 -9.42 0.44
N ASN A 42 15.33 -8.45 -0.47
CA ASN A 42 16.45 -7.53 -0.76
C ASN A 42 16.13 -6.08 -0.37
N VAL A 43 14.86 -5.69 -0.46
CA VAL A 43 14.41 -4.32 -0.19
C VAL A 43 13.17 -4.35 0.69
N ALA A 44 13.21 -3.62 1.80
CA ALA A 44 12.05 -3.31 2.63
C ALA A 44 11.39 -2.02 2.12
N ARG A 45 10.16 -2.12 1.59
CA ARG A 45 9.34 -0.97 1.16
C ARG A 45 8.44 -0.51 2.29
N LEU A 46 8.52 0.77 2.63
CA LEU A 46 7.66 1.43 3.61
C LEU A 46 6.65 2.30 2.86
N ASN A 47 5.36 1.97 2.97
CA ASN A 47 4.30 2.74 2.31
C ASN A 47 3.82 3.89 3.21
N PHE A 48 4.19 5.13 2.89
CA PHE A 48 3.83 6.33 3.65
C PHE A 48 2.39 6.81 3.40
N SER A 49 1.63 6.11 2.55
CA SER A 49 0.19 6.33 2.41
C SER A 49 -0.58 5.97 3.69
N HIS A 50 0.04 5.20 4.59
CA HIS A 50 -0.48 4.78 5.89
C HIS A 50 0.61 4.84 6.97
N GLY A 51 0.21 4.80 8.24
CA GLY A 51 1.13 4.78 9.38
C GLY A 51 1.67 6.17 9.77
N SER A 52 2.11 6.30 11.01
CA SER A 52 2.76 7.52 11.51
C SER A 52 4.28 7.49 11.28
N TYR A 53 4.96 8.60 11.54
CA TYR A 53 6.42 8.64 11.47
C TYR A 53 7.07 7.67 12.46
N GLU A 54 6.52 7.57 13.67
CA GLU A 54 6.99 6.67 14.73
C GLU A 54 6.84 5.20 14.29
N TYR A 55 5.72 4.86 13.65
CA TYR A 55 5.49 3.52 13.09
C TYR A 55 6.58 3.13 12.07
N HIS A 56 6.88 4.04 11.14
CA HIS A 56 7.91 3.81 10.13
C HIS A 56 9.32 3.79 10.73
N GLN A 57 9.59 4.61 11.76
CA GLN A 57 10.85 4.60 12.48
C GLN A 57 11.09 3.23 13.14
N THR A 58 10.11 2.71 13.89
CA THR A 58 10.22 1.37 14.49
C THR A 58 10.42 0.29 13.43
N SER A 59 9.77 0.41 12.28
CA SER A 59 9.97 -0.52 11.16
C SER A 59 11.41 -0.50 10.64
N ILE A 60 12.01 0.69 10.50
CA ILE A 60 13.42 0.85 10.08
C ILE A 60 14.37 0.23 11.11
N GLU A 61 14.15 0.51 12.40
CA GLU A 61 14.95 -0.04 13.50
C GLU A 61 14.90 -1.58 13.53
N ASN A 62 13.71 -2.16 13.33
CA ASN A 62 13.53 -3.59 13.27
C ASN A 62 14.22 -4.22 12.05
N VAL A 63 14.15 -3.59 10.88
CA VAL A 63 14.87 -4.06 9.66
C VAL A 63 16.38 -4.08 9.91
N ARG A 64 16.94 -3.02 10.49
CA ARG A 64 18.38 -2.94 10.79
C ARG A 64 18.81 -3.95 11.85
N THR A 65 17.93 -4.26 12.80
CA THR A 65 18.18 -5.29 13.82
C THR A 65 18.17 -6.68 13.19
N ALA A 66 17.17 -6.99 12.35
CA ALA A 66 17.07 -8.26 11.64
C ALA A 66 18.22 -8.49 10.65
N GLU A 67 18.67 -7.44 9.96
CA GLU A 67 19.86 -7.44 9.10
C GLU A 67 21.10 -7.89 9.89
N LYS A 68 21.41 -7.23 11.01
CA LYS A 68 22.55 -7.60 11.88
C LYS A 68 22.46 -9.02 12.43
N LEU A 69 21.27 -9.47 12.80
CA LEU A 69 21.05 -10.86 13.25
C LEU A 69 21.34 -11.86 12.13
N SER A 70 20.89 -11.58 10.91
CA SER A 70 21.12 -12.44 9.74
C SER A 70 22.62 -12.57 9.42
N GLU A 71 23.40 -11.49 9.58
CA GLU A 71 24.86 -11.51 9.42
C GLU A 71 25.53 -12.50 10.38
N SER A 72 25.10 -12.52 11.65
CA SER A 72 25.63 -13.45 12.67
C SER A 72 25.36 -14.93 12.36
N THR A 73 24.38 -15.21 11.51
CA THR A 73 24.02 -16.58 11.07
C THR A 73 24.70 -17.00 9.77
N GLY A 74 25.62 -16.18 9.25
CA GLY A 74 26.41 -16.48 8.06
C GLY A 74 25.73 -16.06 6.74
N GLN A 75 24.57 -15.40 6.79
CA GLN A 75 23.91 -14.82 5.62
C GLN A 75 24.09 -13.31 5.60
N LEU A 76 25.24 -12.86 5.11
CA LEU A 76 25.47 -11.44 4.85
C LEU A 76 24.61 -11.00 3.65
N ARG A 77 23.47 -10.38 3.92
CA ARG A 77 22.60 -9.76 2.92
C ARG A 77 22.28 -8.33 3.36
N THR A 78 22.85 -7.36 2.66
CA THR A 78 22.49 -5.96 2.85
C THR A 78 21.04 -5.74 2.40
N ILE A 79 20.25 -5.09 3.26
CA ILE A 79 18.85 -4.79 3.01
C ILE A 79 18.68 -3.30 2.74
N ALA A 80 18.27 -2.97 1.51
CA ALA A 80 17.88 -1.62 1.16
C ALA A 80 16.53 -1.28 1.81
N ILE A 81 16.33 -0.01 2.17
CA ILE A 81 15.04 0.51 2.65
C ILE A 81 14.55 1.51 1.61
N ALA A 82 13.35 1.27 1.08
CA ALA A 82 12.69 2.14 0.12
C ALA A 82 11.51 2.84 0.80
N LEU A 83 11.50 4.17 0.74
CA LEU A 83 10.36 4.98 1.13
C LEU A 83 9.46 5.17 -0.08
N ASP A 84 8.22 4.72 0.01
CA ASP A 84 7.19 4.97 -0.98
C ASP A 84 6.27 6.10 -0.53
N THR A 85 6.24 7.18 -1.29
CA THR A 85 5.51 8.41 -0.97
C THR A 85 4.03 8.25 -1.27
N LYS A 86 3.15 8.82 -0.43
CA LYS A 86 1.71 8.90 -0.69
C LYS A 86 1.34 9.47 -2.06
N GLY A 87 2.14 10.39 -2.60
CA GLY A 87 1.83 11.05 -3.87
C GLY A 87 0.56 11.94 -3.80
N PRO A 88 0.10 12.47 -4.95
CA PRO A 88 -1.09 13.32 -5.04
C PRO A 88 -2.39 12.49 -5.10
N GLU A 89 -2.55 11.55 -4.17
CA GLU A 89 -3.78 10.77 -4.06
C GLU A 89 -4.96 11.65 -3.62
N ILE A 90 -6.12 11.44 -4.25
CA ILE A 90 -7.39 12.02 -3.82
C ILE A 90 -8.07 11.00 -2.92
N ARG A 91 -8.43 11.39 -1.70
CA ARG A 91 -9.10 10.50 -0.74
C ARG A 91 -10.48 11.02 -0.38
N THR A 92 -11.37 10.08 -0.09
CA THR A 92 -12.68 10.37 0.49
C THR A 92 -12.56 10.68 1.98
N GLY A 93 -13.55 11.39 2.51
CA GLY A 93 -13.69 11.59 3.95
C GLY A 93 -14.07 10.30 4.70
N VAL A 94 -14.17 10.43 6.02
CA VAL A 94 -14.64 9.38 6.92
C VAL A 94 -16.17 9.33 6.88
N LEU A 95 -16.72 8.12 6.93
CA LEU A 95 -18.15 7.88 6.98
C LEU A 95 -18.74 8.31 8.33
N ALA A 96 -19.95 8.85 8.29
CA ALA A 96 -20.67 9.29 9.50
C ALA A 96 -20.89 8.16 10.52
N GLU A 97 -20.95 6.91 10.05
CA GLU A 97 -21.12 5.71 10.87
C GLU A 97 -19.80 5.17 11.46
N GLY A 98 -18.66 5.77 11.09
CA GLY A 98 -17.33 5.47 11.64
C GLY A 98 -16.31 4.94 10.63
N VAL A 99 -15.05 4.85 11.05
CA VAL A 99 -13.89 4.52 10.18
C VAL A 99 -13.96 3.11 9.57
N ASN A 100 -14.62 2.17 10.25
CA ASN A 100 -14.77 0.79 9.81
C ASN A 100 -16.17 0.46 9.26
N SER A 101 -16.99 1.50 9.02
CA SER A 101 -18.28 1.31 8.37
C SER A 101 -18.10 1.25 6.85
N GLU A 102 -19.07 0.70 6.14
CA GLU A 102 -19.10 0.65 4.69
C GLU A 102 -20.44 1.19 4.20
N LEU A 103 -20.42 1.91 3.07
CA LEU A 103 -21.63 2.36 2.42
C LEU A 103 -21.98 1.45 1.25
N ASP A 104 -23.14 0.81 1.31
CA ASP A 104 -23.70 0.11 0.15
C ASP A 104 -24.30 1.14 -0.83
N LEU A 105 -23.61 1.34 -1.95
CA LEU A 105 -24.03 2.20 -3.07
C LEU A 105 -24.59 1.35 -4.20
N GLN A 106 -25.85 1.60 -4.57
CA GLN A 106 -26.54 0.84 -5.60
C GLN A 106 -26.55 1.59 -6.95
N THR A 107 -26.53 0.83 -8.04
CA THR A 107 -26.61 1.40 -9.40
C THR A 107 -27.87 2.25 -9.55
N GLY A 108 -27.71 3.46 -10.08
CA GLY A 108 -28.80 4.42 -10.29
C GLY A 108 -29.01 5.40 -9.12
N MET A 109 -28.35 5.19 -7.98
CA MET A 109 -28.31 6.18 -6.91
C MET A 109 -27.55 7.44 -7.36
N THR A 110 -27.99 8.59 -6.88
CA THR A 110 -27.29 9.87 -7.09
C THR A 110 -26.50 10.20 -5.84
N VAL A 111 -25.20 10.43 -5.99
CA VAL A 111 -24.30 10.80 -4.89
C VAL A 111 -23.72 12.18 -5.18
N ARG A 112 -23.74 13.07 -4.18
CA ARG A 112 -23.13 14.39 -4.27
C ARG A 112 -21.68 14.33 -3.79
N ILE A 113 -20.74 14.67 -4.66
CA ILE A 113 -19.35 14.92 -4.29
C ILE A 113 -19.19 16.36 -3.82
N THR A 114 -18.57 16.57 -2.66
CA THR A 114 -18.34 17.89 -2.06
C THR A 114 -16.89 18.06 -1.61
N THR A 115 -16.40 19.30 -1.61
CA THR A 115 -15.10 19.68 -1.04
C THR A 115 -15.27 20.50 0.25
N ASP A 116 -16.47 20.54 0.79
CA ASP A 116 -16.79 21.22 2.04
C ASP A 116 -16.28 20.39 3.23
N GLU A 117 -15.32 20.96 3.97
CA GLU A 117 -14.66 20.32 5.11
C GLU A 117 -15.64 19.93 6.24
N SER A 118 -16.84 20.53 6.30
CA SER A 118 -17.88 20.13 7.26
C SER A 118 -18.39 18.70 7.06
N PHE A 119 -18.16 18.12 5.87
CA PHE A 119 -18.50 16.74 5.53
C PHE A 119 -17.31 15.76 5.62
N ALA A 120 -16.11 16.24 5.98
CA ALA A 120 -14.89 15.42 5.99
C ALA A 120 -14.99 14.17 6.91
N GLU A 121 -15.79 14.25 7.98
CA GLU A 121 -16.05 13.13 8.91
C GLU A 121 -17.53 12.71 8.93
N LYS A 122 -18.31 13.15 7.94
CA LYS A 122 -19.76 12.93 7.87
C LYS A 122 -20.21 12.46 6.50
N CYS A 123 -19.37 11.64 5.85
CA CYS A 123 -19.72 11.08 4.55
C CYS A 123 -20.90 10.11 4.69
N THR A 124 -21.85 10.19 3.77
CA THR A 124 -23.06 9.35 3.70
C THR A 124 -23.31 8.91 2.26
N LYS A 125 -24.33 8.07 2.04
CA LYS A 125 -24.73 7.63 0.69
C LYS A 125 -25.09 8.79 -0.25
N ASP A 126 -25.50 9.92 0.31
CA ASP A 126 -25.89 11.11 -0.46
C ASP A 126 -24.75 12.10 -0.63
N ASN A 127 -23.76 12.09 0.27
CA ASN A 127 -22.71 13.11 0.35
C ASN A 127 -21.34 12.50 0.62
N LEU A 128 -20.44 12.62 -0.35
CA LEU A 128 -19.05 12.20 -0.20
C LEU A 128 -18.12 13.40 -0.27
N PHE A 129 -17.33 13.59 0.78
CA PHE A 129 -16.24 14.56 0.81
C PHE A 129 -15.03 14.02 0.03
N VAL A 130 -14.34 14.89 -0.71
CA VAL A 130 -13.02 14.61 -1.30
C VAL A 130 -12.01 15.71 -0.93
N ASP A 131 -10.78 15.32 -0.65
CA ASP A 131 -9.71 16.25 -0.23
C ASP A 131 -9.13 17.11 -1.37
N TYR A 132 -9.48 16.83 -2.63
CA TYR A 132 -9.04 17.61 -3.79
C TYR A 132 -9.93 18.83 -4.08
N LYS A 133 -9.62 19.97 -3.44
CA LYS A 133 -10.38 21.23 -3.58
C LYS A 133 -10.55 21.74 -5.01
N ASN A 134 -9.61 21.43 -5.91
CA ASN A 134 -9.67 21.88 -7.30
C ASN A 134 -10.46 20.94 -8.23
N ILE A 135 -11.05 19.85 -7.70
CA ILE A 135 -11.80 18.86 -8.51
C ILE A 135 -12.85 19.53 -9.40
N VAL A 136 -13.58 20.51 -8.86
CA VAL A 136 -14.65 21.24 -9.55
C VAL A 136 -14.19 22.03 -10.77
N LYS A 137 -12.88 22.34 -10.87
CA LYS A 137 -12.30 23.06 -12.02
C LYS A 137 -11.83 22.11 -13.13
N VAL A 138 -11.58 20.85 -12.78
CA VAL A 138 -10.95 19.86 -13.68
C VAL A 138 -11.99 18.92 -14.28
N ILE A 139 -13.04 18.57 -13.52
CA ILE A 139 -14.10 17.67 -13.99
C ILE A 139 -15.07 18.40 -14.93
N LYS A 140 -15.62 17.66 -15.89
CA LYS A 140 -16.70 18.14 -16.77
C LYS A 140 -17.87 17.17 -16.70
N ALA A 141 -19.03 17.60 -17.20
CA ALA A 141 -20.18 16.72 -17.34
C ALA A 141 -19.80 15.47 -18.15
N LYS A 142 -20.28 14.30 -17.72
CA LYS A 142 -19.99 12.96 -18.28
C LYS A 142 -18.59 12.39 -18.01
N ASN A 143 -17.72 13.08 -17.27
CA ASN A 143 -16.52 12.44 -16.72
C ASN A 143 -16.92 11.32 -15.76
N ARG A 144 -16.15 10.23 -15.75
CA ARG A 144 -16.28 9.13 -14.78
C ARG A 144 -15.35 9.38 -13.60
N ILE A 145 -15.84 9.08 -12.41
CA ILE A 145 -15.07 9.14 -11.17
C ILE A 145 -15.00 7.72 -10.65
N PHE A 146 -13.79 7.24 -10.35
CA PHE A 146 -13.57 5.92 -9.81
C PHE A 146 -13.32 6.03 -8.31
N ILE A 147 -13.92 5.12 -7.53
CA ILE A 147 -13.78 5.04 -6.08
C ILE A 147 -13.35 3.61 -5.73
N ASP A 148 -12.57 3.47 -4.67
CA ASP A 148 -12.13 2.18 -4.11
C ASP A 148 -11.41 1.29 -5.12
N ASP A 149 -10.18 1.66 -5.49
CA ASP A 149 -9.36 0.97 -6.49
C ASP A 149 -10.05 0.72 -7.85
N GLY A 150 -11.11 1.48 -8.15
CA GLY A 150 -11.89 1.37 -9.39
C GLY A 150 -13.02 0.35 -9.36
N LEU A 151 -13.38 -0.17 -8.17
CA LEU A 151 -14.51 -1.07 -8.00
C LEU A 151 -15.86 -0.36 -8.23
N ILE A 152 -15.91 0.96 -8.00
CA ILE A 152 -17.11 1.79 -8.17
C ILE A 152 -16.86 2.86 -9.24
N SER A 153 -17.83 3.11 -10.13
CA SER A 153 -17.75 4.12 -11.22
C SER A 153 -19.07 4.79 -11.59
#